data_AF-A0A7U4JPE6-F1
#
_entry.id   AF-A0A7U4JPE6-F1
#
_cell.length_a   1.000
_cell.length_b   1.000
_cell.length_c   1.000
_cell.angle_alpha   90.00
_cell.angle_beta   90.00
_cell.angle_gamma   90.00
#
_symmetry.space_group_name_H-M   'P 1'
#
loop_
_entity.id
_entity.type
_entity.pdbx_description
1 polymer ?
#
loop_
_entity_poly.entity_id
_entity_poly.type
_entity_poly.pdbx_seq_one_letter_code
_entity_poly.pdbx_strand_id
1 'polypeptide(L)'
;MKVYKKKIRTIVVDEIEFKYLVVEGPYKIIVRIYSAVYKSTLIEVDFDWENAYLINLYRPKIVELLIRYGINKGWDYNKVNAVLKIKNGMSLIEVLNIKS
;
A
#
# COMPACT_ATOMS: atom_id res chain seq x y z
N MET A 1 -26.14 2.74 0.06
CA MET A 1 -24.70 2.95 0.34
C MET A 1 -23.95 2.93 -0.99
N LYS A 2 -23.40 4.08 -1.44
CA LYS A 2 -22.70 4.16 -2.73
C LYS A 2 -21.31 3.54 -2.52
N VAL A 3 -21.14 2.28 -2.89
CA VAL A 3 -19.85 1.58 -2.78
C VAL A 3 -18.89 2.29 -3.73
N TYR A 4 -17.92 3.05 -3.18
CA TYR A 4 -16.89 3.70 -3.98
C TYR A 4 -16.26 2.62 -4.87
N LYS A 5 -16.38 2.77 -6.20
CA LYS A 5 -15.83 1.78 -7.15
C LYS A 5 -14.34 1.63 -6.86
N LYS A 6 -13.90 0.41 -6.53
CA LYS A 6 -12.48 0.08 -6.34
C LYS A 6 -11.70 0.58 -7.55
N LYS A 7 -10.90 1.62 -7.38
CA LYS A 7 -10.07 2.18 -8.44
C LYS A 7 -8.66 1.62 -8.31
N ILE A 8 -8.28 0.76 -9.24
CA ILE A 8 -6.90 0.34 -9.40
C ILE A 8 -6.13 1.49 -10.04
N ARG A 9 -4.98 1.81 -9.49
CA ARG A 9 -4.07 2.86 -9.93
C ARG A 9 -2.72 2.22 -10.25
N THR A 10 -1.99 2.83 -11.17
CA THR A 10 -0.63 2.41 -11.53
C THR A 10 0.36 3.42 -10.98
N ILE A 11 1.53 2.94 -10.57
CA ILE A 11 2.68 3.74 -10.16
C ILE A 11 3.95 3.07 -10.68
N VAL A 12 4.95 3.88 -11.04
CA VAL A 12 6.28 3.40 -11.39
C VAL A 12 7.25 3.81 -10.28
N VAL A 13 8.00 2.86 -9.74
CA VAL A 13 9.03 3.07 -8.72
C VAL A 13 10.30 2.40 -9.22
N ASP A 14 11.38 3.18 -9.37
CA ASP A 14 12.67 2.70 -9.88
C ASP A 14 12.52 1.91 -11.20
N GLU A 15 11.80 2.49 -12.17
CA GLU A 15 11.49 1.91 -13.49
C GLU A 15 10.60 0.66 -13.48
N ILE A 16 10.10 0.25 -12.32
CA ILE A 16 9.26 -0.94 -12.16
C ILE A 16 7.80 -0.52 -11.97
N GLU A 17 6.90 -1.11 -12.76
CA GLU A 17 5.46 -0.88 -12.64
C GLU A 17 4.86 -1.67 -11.46
N PHE A 18 4.04 -0.97 -10.68
CA PHE A 18 3.20 -1.55 -9.64
C PHE A 18 1.76 -1.09 -9.80
N LYS A 19 0.83 -1.91 -9.31
CA LYS A 19 -0.61 -1.57 -9.27
C LYS A 19 -1.05 -1.49 -7.82
N TYR A 20 -1.80 -0.47 -7.45
CA TYR A 20 -2.31 -0.35 -6.10
C TYR A 20 -3.77 0.04 -6.07
N LEU A 21 -4.41 -0.27 -4.95
CA LEU A 21 -5.77 0.14 -4.66
C LEU A 21 -5.93 0.38 -3.16
N VAL A 22 -6.82 1.31 -2.83
CA VAL A 22 -7.22 1.61 -1.46
C VAL A 22 -8.63 1.07 -1.27
N VAL A 23 -8.80 0.18 -0.29
CA VAL A 23 -10.11 -0.38 0.11
C VAL A 23 -10.52 0.25 1.41
N GLU A 24 -11.55 1.08 1.37
CA GLU A 24 -12.19 1.62 2.56
C GLU A 24 -13.24 0.64 3.06
N GLY A 25 -12.98 0.03 4.21
CA GLY A 25 -13.93 -0.82 4.94
C GLY A 25 -14.58 -0.08 6.10
N PRO A 26 -15.56 -0.69 6.79
CA PRO A 26 -16.26 -0.04 7.90
C PRO A 26 -15.38 0.29 9.10
N TYR A 27 -14.30 -0.47 9.33
CA TYR A 27 -13.43 -0.31 10.51
C TYR A 27 -11.99 0.07 10.18
N LYS A 28 -11.56 -0.19 8.95
CA LYS A 28 -10.18 0.01 8.52
C LYS A 28 -10.09 0.32 7.04
N ILE A 29 -8.98 0.94 6.65
CA ILE A 29 -8.58 1.16 5.27
C ILE A 29 -7.43 0.22 4.94
N ILE A 30 -7.53 -0.48 3.82
CA ILE A 30 -6.50 -1.42 3.36
C ILE A 30 -5.86 -0.87 2.09
N VAL A 31 -4.55 -0.65 2.12
CA VAL A 31 -3.77 -0.39 0.91
C VAL A 31 -3.19 -1.71 0.42
N ARG A 32 -3.54 -2.08 -0.81
CA ARG A 32 -2.95 -3.24 -1.49
C ARG A 32 -2.10 -2.77 -2.64
N ILE A 33 -0.87 -3.26 -2.71
CA ILE A 33 0.09 -2.96 -3.76
C ILE A 33 0.52 -4.29 -4.36
N TYR A 34 0.45 -4.40 -5.67
CA TYR A 34 0.68 -5.60 -6.43
C TYR A 34 1.89 -5.40 -7.33
N SER A 35 2.68 -6.45 -7.47
CA SER A 35 3.58 -6.59 -8.62
C SER A 35 2.76 -6.51 -9.91
N ALA A 36 3.24 -5.75 -10.90
CA ALA A 36 2.58 -5.72 -12.21
C ALA A 36 2.64 -7.08 -12.93
N VAL A 37 3.66 -7.90 -12.61
CA VAL A 37 3.90 -9.21 -13.22
C VAL A 37 3.06 -10.29 -12.54
N TYR A 38 3.05 -10.33 -11.20
CA TYR A 38 2.38 -11.38 -10.43
C TYR A 38 1.30 -10.81 -9.51
N LYS A 39 0.02 -11.01 -9.87
CA LYS A 39 -1.12 -10.54 -9.06
C LYS A 39 -1.21 -11.18 -7.67
N SER A 40 -0.65 -12.38 -7.49
CA SER A 40 -0.59 -13.03 -6.17
C SER A 40 0.55 -12.52 -5.28
N THR A 41 1.39 -11.65 -5.82
CA THR A 41 2.54 -11.05 -5.13
C THR A 41 2.17 -9.63 -4.74
N LEU A 42 2.04 -9.39 -3.44
CA LEU A 42 1.48 -8.14 -2.95
C LEU A 42 2.03 -7.72 -1.59
N ILE A 43 1.97 -6.41 -1.35
CA ILE A 43 2.00 -5.80 -0.03
C ILE A 43 0.54 -5.47 0.36
N GLU A 44 0.15 -5.82 1.57
CA GLU A 44 -1.12 -5.43 2.19
C GLU A 44 -0.83 -4.67 3.48
N VAL A 45 -1.32 -3.44 3.58
CA VAL A 45 -1.15 -2.58 4.76
C VAL A 45 -2.50 -2.14 5.27
N ASP A 46 -2.77 -2.43 6.54
CA ASP A 46 -4.01 -2.05 7.22
C ASP A 46 -3.80 -0.76 8.04
N PHE A 47 -4.68 0.22 7.85
CA PHE A 47 -4.74 1.47 8.58
C PHE A 47 -6.09 1.62 9.28
N ASP A 48 -6.09 2.13 10.51
CA ASP A 48 -7.33 2.55 11.17
C ASP A 48 -7.81 3.90 10.60
N TRP A 49 -9.12 4.15 10.65
CA TRP A 49 -9.71 5.36 10.08
C TRP A 49 -9.15 6.65 10.67
N GLU A 50 -9.02 6.70 12.00
CA GLU A 50 -8.48 7.86 12.74
C GLU A 50 -7.11 8.29 12.16
N ASN A 51 -6.29 7.31 11.82
CA ASN A 51 -4.93 7.52 11.34
C ASN A 51 -4.89 7.79 9.84
N ALA A 52 -5.79 7.18 9.06
CA ALA A 52 -5.82 7.34 7.62
C ALA A 52 -6.16 8.77 7.17
N TYR A 53 -6.92 9.53 7.97
CA TYR A 53 -7.23 10.94 7.70
C TYR A 53 -5.97 11.81 7.58
N LEU A 54 -4.92 11.49 8.35
CA LEU A 54 -3.68 12.29 8.40
C LEU A 54 -2.75 12.04 7.20
N ILE A 55 -2.83 10.86 6.59
CA ILE A 55 -1.79 10.35 5.67
C ILE A 55 -2.14 10.63 4.20
N ASN A 56 -3.43 10.82 3.89
CA ASN A 56 -3.94 10.88 2.52
C ASN A 56 -3.38 9.73 1.66
N LEU A 57 -3.86 8.52 1.93
CA LEU A 57 -3.42 7.25 1.32
C LEU A 57 -3.56 7.20 -0.22
N TYR A 58 -4.22 8.19 -0.83
CA TYR A 58 -4.35 8.34 -2.28
C TYR A 58 -3.16 9.05 -2.93
N ARG A 59 -2.23 9.62 -2.14
CA ARG A 59 -1.02 10.27 -2.64
C ARG A 59 -0.02 9.21 -3.15
N PRO A 60 0.45 9.30 -4.41
CA PRO A 60 1.42 8.35 -4.97
C PRO A 60 2.70 8.21 -4.13
N LYS A 61 3.19 9.31 -3.55
CA LYS A 61 4.39 9.32 -2.69
C LYS A 61 4.27 8.37 -1.48
N ILE A 62 3.07 8.22 -0.92
CA ILE A 62 2.84 7.30 0.20
C ILE A 62 3.01 5.86 -0.27
N VAL A 63 2.42 5.54 -1.42
CA VAL A 63 2.50 4.22 -2.03
C VAL A 63 3.93 3.87 -2.40
N GLU A 64 4.69 4.83 -2.95
CA GLU A 64 6.12 4.66 -3.22
C GLU A 64 6.90 4.31 -1.94
N LEU A 65 6.67 5.04 -0.84
CA LEU A 65 7.33 4.76 0.43
C LEU A 65 6.99 3.37 0.97
N LEU A 66 5.73 2.92 0.82
CA LEU A 66 5.32 1.56 1.20
C LEU A 66 5.99 0.49 0.34
N ILE A 67 6.16 0.73 -0.97
CA ILE A 67 6.89 -0.17 -1.87
C ILE A 67 8.35 -0.29 -1.42
N ARG A 68 9.04 0.85 -1.28
CA ARG A 68 10.45 0.90 -0.85
C ARG A 68 10.64 0.23 0.51
N TYR A 69 9.73 0.49 1.46
CA TYR A 69 9.74 -0.18 2.75
C TYR A 69 9.61 -1.70 2.61
N GLY A 70 8.65 -2.18 1.80
CA GLY A 70 8.46 -3.59 1.57
C GLY A 70 9.71 -4.26 1.00
N ILE A 71 10.32 -3.66 -0.03
CA ILE A 71 11.57 -4.14 -0.64
C ILE A 71 12.69 -4.19 0.41
N ASN A 72 12.86 -3.13 1.21
CA ASN A 72 13.86 -3.07 2.28
C ASN A 72 13.62 -4.11 3.39
N LYS A 73 12.37 -4.56 3.58
CA LYS A 73 12.01 -5.65 4.50
C LYS A 73 12.09 -7.04 3.86
N GLY A 74 12.58 -7.15 2.63
CA GLY A 74 12.78 -8.42 1.93
C GLY A 74 11.56 -8.89 1.14
N TRP A 75 10.59 -8.02 0.83
CA TRP A 75 9.53 -8.37 -0.11
C TRP A 75 10.08 -8.50 -1.52
N ASP A 76 10.03 -9.72 -2.06
CA ASP A 76 10.45 -10.04 -3.42
C ASP A 76 9.26 -9.95 -4.38
N TYR A 77 9.12 -8.81 -5.05
CA TYR A 77 8.03 -8.54 -5.99
C TYR A 77 8.13 -9.33 -7.31
N ASN A 78 9.26 -10.02 -7.56
CA ASN A 78 9.49 -10.87 -8.73
C ASN A 78 9.22 -12.35 -8.45
N LYS A 79 8.80 -12.71 -7.23
CA LYS A 79 8.47 -14.08 -6.87
C LYS A 79 6.96 -14.26 -6.73
N VAL A 80 6.43 -15.31 -7.34
CA VAL A 80 5.01 -15.68 -7.25
C VAL A 80 4.63 -15.92 -5.79
N ASN A 81 3.44 -15.42 -5.39
CA ASN A 81 2.88 -15.58 -4.04
C ASN A 81 3.72 -14.95 -2.92
N ALA A 82 4.64 -14.03 -3.21
CA ALA A 82 5.34 -13.29 -2.16
C ALA A 82 4.41 -12.21 -1.59
N VAL A 83 3.85 -12.51 -0.41
CA VAL A 83 2.88 -11.65 0.27
C VAL A 83 3.52 -11.06 1.52
N LEU A 84 3.61 -9.73 1.59
CA LEU A 84 3.99 -9.00 2.79
C LEU A 84 2.74 -8.36 3.41
N LYS A 85 2.40 -8.74 4.64
CA LYS A 85 1.29 -8.13 5.39
C LYS A 85 1.83 -7.29 6.52
N ILE A 86 1.43 -6.02 6.54
CA ILE A 86 1.80 -5.08 7.61
C ILE A 86 0.51 -4.70 8.33
N LYS A 87 0.39 -5.19 9.56
CA LYS A 87 -0.70 -4.83 10.46
C LYS A 87 -0.33 -3.52 11.16
N ASN A 88 -1.29 -2.61 11.25
CA ASN A 88 -1.14 -1.30 11.87
C ASN A 88 -0.07 -0.42 11.20
N GLY A 89 -0.48 0.22 10.11
CA GLY A 89 0.35 1.15 9.33
C GLY A 89 0.81 2.41 10.08
N MET A 90 0.37 2.67 11.31
CA MET A 90 0.86 3.81 12.11
C MET A 90 2.36 3.76 12.36
N SER A 91 2.87 2.58 12.72
CA SER A 91 4.30 2.36 12.94
C SER A 91 5.14 2.69 11.69
N LEU A 92 4.55 2.58 10.50
CA LEU A 92 5.19 2.97 9.25
C LEU A 92 5.23 4.48 9.05
N ILE A 93 4.26 5.24 9.55
CA ILE A 93 4.21 6.71 9.37
C ILE A 93 5.39 7.35 10.09
N GLU A 94 5.67 6.90 11.32
CA GLU A 94 6.80 7.38 12.12
C GLU A 94 8.13 7.01 11.46
N VAL A 95 8.25 5.78 10.95
CA VAL A 95 9.46 5.29 10.28
C VAL A 95 9.69 5.95 8.91
N LEU A 96 8.62 6.26 8.18
CA LEU A 96 8.68 6.84 6.85
C LEU A 96 8.64 8.38 6.86
N ASN A 97 8.64 8.98 8.06
CA ASN A 97 8.57 10.42 8.31
C ASN A 97 7.48 11.13 7.48
N ILE A 98 6.33 10.49 7.36
CA ILE A 98 5.18 11.01 6.61
C ILE A 98 4.40 11.93 7.56
N LYS A 99 5.00 13.07 7.91
CA LYS A 99 4.27 14.18 8.51
C LYS A 99 3.94 15.16 7.40
N SER A 100 2.64 15.51 7.28
CA SER A 100 2.20 16.64 6.47
C SER A 100 2.62 17.94 7.10
#